data_AF-A0A6N8WDI0-F1
#
_entry.id   AF-A0A6N8WDI0-F1
#
_cell.length_a   1.000
_cell.length_b   1.000
_cell.length_c   1.000
_cell.angle_alpha   90.00
_cell.angle_beta   90.00
_cell.angle_gamma   90.00
#
_symmetry.space_group_name_H-M   'P 1'
#
loop_
_entity.id
_entity.type
_entity.pdbx_description
1 polymer ?
#
loop_
_entity_poly.entity_id
_entity_poly.type
_entity_poly.pdbx_seq_one_letter_code
_entity_poly.pdbx_strand_id
1 'polypeptide(L)' 'MTSERWVIPGTVKDGVAVPQQNLSLPEGIPVEIHIRQADMPPELESELSQWDKASAEAWAMIDEWEAESP' A
#
# COMPACT_ATOMS: atom_id res chain seq x y z
N MET A 1 4.18 -19.78 -25.49
CA MET A 1 2.76 -19.45 -25.69
C MET A 1 2.45 -18.29 -24.76
N THR A 2 2.04 -17.15 -25.30
CA THR A 2 1.69 -15.98 -24.48
C THR A 2 0.33 -16.27 -23.88
N SER A 3 0.25 -16.56 -22.59
CA SER A 3 -1.03 -16.73 -21.91
C SER A 3 -1.80 -15.42 -22.07
N GLU A 4 -2.99 -15.47 -22.68
CA GLU A 4 -3.87 -14.31 -22.74
C GLU A 4 -4.19 -13.88 -21.31
N ARG A 5 -3.71 -12.70 -20.93
CA ARG A 5 -3.92 -12.14 -19.60
C ARG A 5 -5.24 -11.38 -19.60
N TRP A 6 -6.27 -11.97 -19.01
CA TRP A 6 -7.53 -11.29 -18.80
C TRP A 6 -7.46 -10.50 -17.49
N VAL A 7 -7.86 -9.22 -17.54
CA VAL A 7 -7.94 -8.36 -16.35
C VAL A 7 -9.40 -8.25 -15.94
N ILE A 8 -9.72 -8.79 -14.77
CA ILE A 8 -11.06 -8.70 -14.19
C ILE A 8 -11.06 -7.57 -13.17
N PRO A 9 -11.65 -6.40 -13.47
CA PRO A 9 -11.73 -5.32 -12.50
C PRO A 9 -12.69 -5.71 -11.38
N GLY A 10 -12.31 -5.37 -10.16
CA GLY A 10 -13.08 -5.65 -8.95
C GLY A 10 -12.77 -4.64 -7.84
N THR A 11 -13.62 -4.61 -6.82
CA THR A 11 -13.41 -3.82 -5.60
C THR A 11 -13.39 -4.73 -4.38
N VAL A 12 -12.75 -4.29 -3.31
CA VAL A 12 -12.85 -4.98 -2.02
C VAL A 12 -14.08 -4.44 -1.29
N LYS A 13 -14.97 -5.34 -0.87
CA LYS A 13 -16.13 -5.04 -0.02
C LYS A 13 -16.12 -5.99 1.17
N ASP A 14 -16.07 -5.44 2.39
CA ASP A 14 -16.04 -6.22 3.64
C ASP A 14 -14.93 -7.29 3.67
N GLY A 15 -13.76 -6.96 3.10
CA GLY A 15 -12.62 -7.89 3.00
C GLY A 15 -12.70 -8.91 1.86
N VAL A 16 -13.77 -8.89 1.05
CA VAL A 16 -13.96 -9.81 -0.08
C VAL A 16 -13.74 -9.07 -1.40
N ALA A 17 -12.93 -9.63 -2.29
CA ALA A 17 -12.79 -9.12 -3.66
C ALA A 17 -14.02 -9.46 -4.50
N VAL A 18 -14.72 -8.44 -4.99
CA VAL A 18 -15.95 -8.56 -5.78
C VAL A 18 -15.68 -8.03 -7.20
N PRO A 19 -15.80 -8.88 -8.24
CA PRO A 19 -15.72 -8.44 -9.63
C PRO A 19 -16.82 -7.41 -9.94
N GLN A 20 -16.47 -6.35 -10.67
CA GLN A 20 -17.44 -5.31 -11.08
C GLN A 20 -18.31 -5.75 -12.26
N GLN A 21 -17.87 -6.75 -13.02
CA GLN A 21 -18.55 -7.22 -14.21
C GLN A 21 -19.02 -8.67 -14.01
N ASN A 22 -20.21 -8.97 -14.49
CA ASN A 22 -20.71 -10.34 -14.58
C ASN A 22 -20.03 -11.07 -15.75
N LEU A 23 -18.74 -11.36 -15.60
CA LEU A 23 -17.99 -12.21 -16.52
C LEU A 23 -18.18 -13.67 -16.11
N SER A 24 -18.69 -14.49 -17.03
CA SER A 24 -18.75 -15.94 -16.82
C SER A 24 -17.37 -16.53 -17.06
N LEU A 25 -16.67 -16.88 -15.99
CA LEU A 25 -15.40 -17.58 -16.07
C LEU A 25 -15.63 -19.08 -16.30
N PRO A 26 -14.82 -19.75 -17.14
CA PRO A 26 -14.87 -21.20 -17.28
C PRO A 26 -14.65 -21.90 -15.94
N GLU A 27 -15.40 -22.97 -15.71
CA GLU A 27 -15.23 -23.79 -14.51
C GLU A 27 -13.82 -24.39 -14.43
N GLY A 28 -13.23 -24.39 -13.24
CA GLY A 28 -11.90 -24.98 -12.98
C GLY A 28 -10.71 -24.13 -13.45
N ILE A 29 -10.92 -22.90 -13.93
CA ILE A 29 -9.81 -22.03 -14.33
C ILE A 29 -9.05 -21.50 -13.09
N PRO A 30 -7.71 -21.61 -13.04
CA PRO A 30 -6.93 -21.00 -11.97
C PRO A 30 -6.96 -19.47 -12.10
N VAL A 31 -7.11 -18.79 -10.97
CA VAL A 31 -7.15 -17.32 -10.91
C VAL A 31 -6.08 -16.79 -9.95
N GLU A 32 -5.48 -15.66 -10.32
CA GLU A 32 -4.56 -14.92 -9.48
C GLU A 32 -5.13 -13.52 -9.20
N ILE A 33 -5.14 -13.11 -7.94
CA ILE A 33 -5.55 -11.75 -7.55
C ILE A 33 -4.29 -10.90 -7.43
N HIS A 34 -4.19 -9.88 -8.28
CA HIS A 34 -3.09 -8.93 -8.27
C HIS A 34 -3.56 -7.67 -7.55
N ILE A 35 -3.17 -7.51 -6.29
CA ILE A 35 -3.44 -6.30 -5.52
C ILE A 35 -2.38 -5.27 -5.91
N ARG A 36 -2.81 -4.20 -6.59
CA ARG A 36 -1.94 -3.04 -6.79
C ARG A 36 -1.85 -2.29 -5.47
N GLN A 37 -0.64 -1.94 -5.03
CA GLN A 37 -0.52 -0.94 -3.97
C GLN A 37 -1.26 0.31 -4.46
N ALA A 38 -2.15 0.85 -3.62
CA ALA A 38 -2.71 2.15 -3.90
C ALA A 38 -1.53 3.14 -3.88
N ASP A 39 -1.40 3.94 -4.94
CA ASP A 39 -0.44 5.03 -4.95
C ASP A 39 -0.74 5.92 -3.73
N MET A 40 0.28 6.16 -2.91
CA MET A 40 0.15 7.06 -1.78
C MET A 40 -0.14 8.45 -2.32
N PRO A 41 -1.22 9.12 -1.90
CA PRO A 41 -1.48 10.48 -2.34
C PRO A 41 -0.28 11.37 -2.01
N PRO A 42 0.15 12.28 -2.91
CA PRO A 42 1.31 13.14 -2.67
C PRO A 42 1.20 13.97 -1.38
N GLU A 43 -0.03 14.33 -1.02
CA GLU A 43 -0.35 15.04 0.22
C GLU A 43 -0.02 14.20 1.46
N LEU A 44 -0.39 12.92 1.44
CA LEU A 44 -0.12 11.98 2.53
C LEU A 44 1.38 11.67 2.64
N GLU A 45 2.08 11.55 1.51
CA GLU A 45 3.54 11.37 1.49
C GLU A 45 4.27 12.59 2.08
N SER A 46 3.81 13.80 1.74
CA SER A 46 4.35 15.05 2.31
C SER A 46 4.14 15.15 3.81
N GLU A 47 2.95 14.78 4.30
CA GLU A 47 2.66 14.74 5.73
C GLU A 47 3.59 13.75 6.45
N LEU A 48 3.70 12.52 5.95
CA LEU A 48 4.57 11.49 6.55
C LEU A 48 6.05 11.92 6.57
N SER A 49 6.53 12.57 5.50
CA SER A 49 7.88 13.11 5.43
C SER A 49 8.15 14.18 6.49
N GLN A 50 7.17 15.05 6.77
CA GLN A 50 7.27 16.03 7.86
C GLN A 50 7.30 15.35 9.23
N TRP A 51 6.50 14.31 9.43
CA TRP A 51 6.53 13.50 10.65
C TRP A 51 7.88 12.80 10.86
N ASP A 52 8.46 12.21 9.81
CA ASP A 52 9.78 11.57 9.89
C ASP A 52 10.87 12.57 10.25
N LYS A 53 10.84 13.77 9.65
CA LYS A 53 11.78 14.84 9.95
C LYS A 53 11.66 15.32 11.40
N ALA A 54 10.45 15.62 11.85
CA ALA A 54 10.20 16.07 13.23
C ALA A 54 10.61 15.00 14.25
N SER A 55 10.40 13.73 13.92
CA SER A 55 10.82 12.61 14.76
C SER A 55 12.35 12.52 14.84
N ALA A 56 13.04 12.63 13.72
CA ALA A 56 14.51 12.61 13.68
C ALA A 56 15.11 13.79 14.47
N GLU A 57 14.53 14.98 14.36
CA GLU A 57 14.95 16.15 15.15
C GLU A 57 14.74 15.92 16.65
N ALA A 58 13.60 15.35 17.06
CA ALA A 58 13.33 15.04 18.45
C ALA A 58 14.31 14.00 19.02
N TRP A 59 14.66 12.96 18.25
CA TRP A 59 15.66 11.97 18.64
C TRP A 59 17.06 12.59 18.77
N ALA A 60 17.46 13.45 17.83
CA ALA A 60 18.76 14.12 17.89
C ALA A 60 18.93 14.99 19.15
N MET A 61 17.85 15.66 19.60
CA MET A 61 17.88 16.42 20.85
C MET A 61 18.04 15.52 22.08
N ILE A 62 17.44 14.33 22.08
CA ILE A 62 17.59 13.36 23.17
C ILE A 62 19.04 12.87 23.24
N ASP A 63 19.63 12.53 22.09
CA ASP A 63 21.04 12.12 22.01
C ASP A 63 21.99 13.21 22.54
N GLU A 64 21.72 14.49 22.23
CA GLU A 64 22.50 15.63 22.71
C GLU A 64 22.38 15.81 24.24
N TRP A 65 21.18 15.64 24.80
CA TRP A 65 20.96 15.72 26.25
C TRP A 65 21.57 14.56 27.02
N GLU A 66 21.58 13.35 26.45
CA GLU A 66 22.28 12.19 27.03
C GLU A 66 23.80 12.35 26.98
N ALA A 67 24.33 13.01 25.94
CA ALA A 67 25.77 13.27 25.82
C ALA A 67 26.27 14.37 26.80
N GLU A 68 25.43 15.34 27.16
CA GLU A 68 25.77 16.41 28.11
C GLU A 68 25.62 16.02 29.60
N SER A 69 24.94 14.91 29.89
CA SER A 69 24.73 14.40 31.25
C SER A 69 25.48 13.08 31.49
N PRO A 70 26.78 13.11 31.87
CA PRO A 70 27.55 11.91 32.21
C PRO A 70 27.16 11.26 33.55
#